data_AF-A0A9E3GTR9-F1
#
_entry.id   AF-A0A9E3GTR9-F1
#
_cell.length_a   1.000
_cell.length_b   1.000
_cell.length_c   1.000
_cell.angle_alpha   90.00
_cell.angle_beta   90.00
_cell.angle_gamma   90.00
#
_symmetry.space_group_name_H-M   'P 1'
#
loop_
_entity.id
_entity.type
_entity.pdbx_description
1 polymer ?
#
loop_
_entity_poly.entity_id
_entity_poly.type
_entity_poly.pdbx_seq_one_letter_code
_entity_poly.pdbx_strand_id
1 'polypeptide(L)'
;MRDELAAIEELERGALGAREDDDARWQELDLDTLPADLGARFRALQGRDWASAPAAERFAALEEQLRREVLDAYLKDLTGAMRSVTPDDVAALTRMLADLNELLAARERGEEPDVEAFLAEHGHLFPERPTTLDGILEALARRAAAMSQVLASMTPEQRAQLQELASAVFDDLDLQFQLSQLSDHLRTAAPELDWDRVREGADGDGPAGIGGLVDRMSALSELEDLEVALAGQHPGAHLDDVDEEALRRHLGEDAVRDLRQLKRIEDELERAGVLRRVDGELELTPRGARVLGERSLAALYARVERRPSTRSAGADPEPTGGTRPWVFGDREPLAVQRTVTNAILRAAGEGGPRGRVRLRPEDLEVVETEVRPRVATALLLDLSFSMPLQGHLAPAKRMALAFDALIAGRHRQDSLHLIGFSDYARR
;
A
#
# COMPACT_ATOMS: atom_id res chain seq x y z
N MET A 1 25.31 27.22 -11.36
CA MET A 1 24.12 26.38 -11.64
C MET A 1 22.83 27.19 -11.57
N ARG A 2 22.41 27.74 -10.41
CA ARG A 2 21.16 28.54 -10.31
C ARG A 2 21.10 29.70 -11.32
N ASP A 3 22.17 30.49 -11.40
CA ASP A 3 22.20 31.66 -12.29
C ASP A 3 22.25 31.26 -13.79
N GLU A 4 22.89 30.12 -14.09
CA GLU A 4 22.99 29.60 -15.46
C GLU A 4 21.63 29.07 -15.94
N LEU A 5 20.90 28.33 -15.09
CA LEU A 5 19.55 27.86 -15.40
C LEU A 5 18.56 29.01 -15.59
N ALA A 6 18.66 30.05 -14.77
CA ALA A 6 17.84 31.26 -14.94
C ALA A 6 18.13 31.96 -16.28
N ALA A 7 19.40 32.02 -16.70
CA ALA A 7 19.77 32.60 -18.00
C ALA A 7 19.27 31.75 -19.19
N ILE A 8 19.28 30.43 -19.06
CA ILE A 8 18.75 29.50 -20.07
C ILE A 8 17.22 29.68 -20.19
N GLU A 9 16.50 29.75 -19.08
CA GLU A 9 15.04 29.98 -19.06
C GLU A 9 14.65 31.33 -19.63
N GLU A 10 15.44 32.38 -19.41
CA GLU A 10 15.20 33.70 -19.97
C GLU A 10 15.35 33.69 -21.51
N LEU A 11 16.38 32.99 -22.02
CA LEU A 11 16.58 32.81 -23.46
C LEU A 11 15.46 32.01 -24.12
N GLU A 12 14.91 31.02 -23.40
CA GLU A 12 13.80 30.21 -23.87
C GLU A 12 12.48 31.00 -23.85
N ARG A 13 12.18 31.71 -22.76
CA ARG A 13 11.01 32.59 -22.65
C ARG A 13 11.02 33.67 -23.73
N GLY A 14 12.19 34.23 -24.05
CA GLY A 14 12.34 35.21 -25.12
C GLY A 14 12.01 34.66 -26.51
N ALA A 15 12.35 33.39 -26.78
CA ALA A 15 12.03 32.73 -28.06
C ALA A 15 10.55 32.32 -28.14
N LEU A 16 9.97 31.85 -27.04
CA LEU A 16 8.56 31.48 -26.95
C LEU A 16 7.64 32.70 -27.07
N GLY A 17 7.99 33.82 -26.43
CA GLY A 17 7.21 35.06 -26.54
C GLY A 17 7.21 35.70 -27.94
N ALA A 18 8.13 35.29 -28.82
CA ALA A 18 8.17 35.71 -30.23
C ALA A 18 7.25 34.86 -31.14
N ARG A 19 6.70 33.75 -30.62
CA ARG A 19 5.81 32.83 -31.32
C ARG A 19 4.36 33.09 -30.88
N GLU A 20 3.43 33.13 -31.83
CA GLU A 20 2.00 33.38 -31.54
C GLU A 20 1.14 32.10 -31.50
N ASP A 21 1.75 30.93 -31.67
CA ASP A 21 1.07 29.63 -31.65
C ASP A 21 0.67 29.17 -30.24
N ASP A 22 -0.36 28.33 -30.17
CA ASP A 22 -0.89 27.81 -28.90
C ASP A 22 0.13 26.91 -28.18
N ASP A 23 0.99 26.21 -28.92
CA ASP A 23 2.06 25.37 -28.35
C ASP A 23 3.09 26.23 -27.60
N ALA A 24 3.48 27.38 -28.15
CA ALA A 24 4.38 28.32 -27.48
C ALA A 24 3.80 28.87 -26.16
N ARG A 25 2.49 29.14 -26.11
CA ARG A 25 1.81 29.59 -24.87
C ARG A 25 1.77 28.49 -23.81
N TRP A 26 1.56 27.24 -24.22
CA TRP A 26 1.64 26.09 -23.31
C TRP A 26 3.04 25.88 -22.76
N GLN A 27 4.06 26.00 -23.62
CA GLN A 27 5.46 25.92 -23.20
C GLN A 27 5.86 27.09 -22.28
N GLU A 28 5.26 28.27 -22.42
CA GLU A 28 5.50 29.40 -21.50
C GLU A 28 4.88 29.14 -20.13
N LEU A 29 3.65 28.63 -20.07
CA LEU A 29 2.99 28.21 -18.82
C LEU A 29 3.77 27.12 -18.08
N ASP A 30 4.30 26.15 -18.82
CA ASP A 30 5.14 25.07 -18.29
C ASP A 30 6.42 25.61 -17.64
N LEU A 31 7.08 26.61 -18.24
CA LEU A 31 8.24 27.29 -17.63
C LEU A 31 7.91 27.97 -16.30
N ASP A 32 6.69 28.50 -16.16
CA ASP A 32 6.26 29.19 -14.95
C ASP A 32 5.83 28.22 -13.83
N THR A 33 5.55 26.96 -14.17
CA THR A 33 5.26 25.88 -13.22
C THR A 33 6.49 25.10 -12.75
N LEU A 34 7.70 25.51 -13.19
CA LEU A 34 8.92 24.81 -12.82
C LEU A 34 9.12 24.78 -11.28
N PRO A 35 9.52 23.63 -10.71
CA PRO A 35 9.79 23.50 -9.28
C PRO A 35 10.83 24.52 -8.77
N ALA A 36 10.68 24.95 -7.51
CA ALA A 36 11.64 25.85 -6.86
C ALA A 36 12.99 25.18 -6.52
N ASP A 37 13.00 23.84 -6.43
CA ASP A 37 14.20 23.06 -6.20
C ASP A 37 15.10 23.01 -7.44
N LEU A 38 16.41 23.17 -7.23
CA LEU A 38 17.38 23.28 -8.33
C LEU A 38 17.55 21.98 -9.12
N GLY A 39 17.45 20.82 -8.46
CA GLY A 39 17.59 19.52 -9.12
C GLY A 39 16.32 19.13 -9.88
N ALA A 40 15.15 19.35 -9.28
CA ALA A 40 13.87 19.15 -9.95
C ALA A 40 13.70 20.07 -11.16
N ARG A 41 14.15 21.33 -11.04
CA ARG A 41 14.15 22.30 -12.13
C ARG A 41 15.11 21.96 -13.27
N PHE A 42 16.31 21.46 -12.96
CA PHE A 42 17.24 20.94 -13.99
C PHE A 42 16.63 19.75 -14.76
N ARG A 43 16.01 18.79 -14.05
CA ARG A 43 15.37 17.62 -14.67
C ARG A 43 14.20 17.99 -15.58
N ALA A 44 13.37 18.94 -15.16
CA ALA A 44 12.25 19.43 -15.98
C ALA A 44 12.72 20.05 -17.32
N LEU A 45 13.96 20.55 -17.38
CA LEU A 45 14.55 21.13 -18.60
C LEU A 45 15.29 20.08 -19.47
N GLN A 46 15.61 18.89 -18.95
CA GLN A 46 16.48 17.90 -19.60
C GLN A 46 15.83 17.17 -20.80
N GLY A 47 14.50 17.18 -20.89
CA GLY A 47 13.73 16.55 -21.98
C GLY A 47 12.88 17.54 -22.80
N ARG A 48 13.19 18.83 -22.70
CA ARG A 48 12.38 19.90 -23.29
C ARG A 48 12.61 20.02 -24.79
N ASP A 49 11.54 20.26 -25.54
CA ASP A 49 11.62 20.69 -26.93
C ASP A 49 11.90 22.20 -26.98
N TRP A 50 13.17 22.56 -27.14
CA TRP A 50 13.65 23.93 -27.04
C TRP A 50 13.22 24.78 -28.25
N ALA A 51 12.54 25.90 -28.00
CA ALA A 51 12.28 26.90 -29.04
C ALA A 51 13.52 27.75 -29.34
N SER A 52 14.42 27.93 -28.36
CA SER A 52 15.63 28.74 -28.46
C SER A 52 16.87 27.86 -28.65
N ALA A 53 17.46 27.88 -29.85
CA ALA A 53 18.74 27.21 -30.12
C ALA A 53 19.87 27.67 -29.16
N PRO A 54 20.01 28.96 -28.82
CA PRO A 54 20.97 29.40 -27.81
C PRO A 54 20.70 28.86 -26.39
N ALA A 55 19.44 28.62 -26.01
CA ALA A 55 19.11 28.04 -24.71
C ALA A 55 19.47 26.54 -24.68
N ALA A 56 19.15 25.81 -25.75
CA ALA A 56 19.51 24.41 -25.91
C ALA A 56 21.03 24.18 -25.83
N GLU A 57 21.81 24.99 -26.55
CA GLU A 57 23.28 24.90 -26.55
C GLU A 57 23.88 25.17 -25.15
N ARG A 58 23.36 26.16 -24.43
CA ARG A 58 23.82 26.47 -23.07
C ARG A 58 23.42 25.40 -22.06
N PHE A 59 22.23 24.84 -22.20
CA PHE A 59 21.78 23.73 -21.36
C PHE A 59 22.64 22.48 -21.55
N ALA A 60 22.92 22.12 -22.82
CA ALA A 60 23.82 21.01 -23.14
C ALA A 60 25.25 21.24 -22.60
N ALA A 61 25.76 22.47 -22.67
CA ALA A 61 27.07 22.81 -22.10
C ALA A 61 27.10 22.70 -20.57
N LEU A 62 26.02 23.11 -19.89
CA LEU A 62 25.85 23.00 -18.45
C LEU A 62 25.76 21.53 -18.02
N GLU A 63 25.00 20.71 -18.75
CA GLU A 63 24.90 19.27 -18.54
C GLU A 63 26.26 18.59 -18.65
N GLU A 64 27.03 18.90 -19.69
CA GLU A 64 28.37 18.35 -19.90
C GLU A 64 29.36 18.80 -18.82
N GLN A 65 29.21 20.00 -18.27
CA GLN A 65 30.00 20.46 -17.13
C GLN A 65 29.64 19.70 -15.85
N LEU A 66 28.34 19.57 -15.54
CA LEU A 66 27.86 18.82 -14.37
C LEU A 66 28.27 17.36 -14.43
N ARG A 67 28.17 16.73 -15.60
CA ARG A 67 28.63 15.36 -15.85
C ARG A 67 30.10 15.20 -15.47
N ARG A 68 30.96 16.12 -15.92
CA ARG A 68 32.39 16.11 -15.58
C ARG A 68 32.63 16.28 -14.09
N GLU A 69 31.98 17.25 -13.44
CA GLU A 69 32.16 17.52 -12.01
C GLU A 69 31.69 16.35 -11.11
N VAL A 70 30.56 15.73 -11.44
CA VAL A 70 30.03 14.57 -10.71
C VAL A 70 30.94 13.35 -10.90
N LEU A 71 31.41 13.10 -12.11
CA LEU A 71 32.34 12.02 -12.39
C LEU A 71 33.68 12.22 -11.68
N ASP A 72 34.21 13.43 -11.66
CA ASP A 72 35.44 13.76 -10.93
C ASP A 72 35.27 13.56 -9.42
N ALA A 73 34.12 13.94 -8.86
CA ALA A 73 33.80 13.71 -7.45
C ALA A 73 33.69 12.21 -7.12
N TYR A 74 32.98 11.44 -7.96
CA TYR A 74 32.86 9.99 -7.81
C TYR A 74 34.22 9.29 -7.93
N LEU A 75 35.06 9.68 -8.89
CA LEU A 75 36.41 9.15 -9.05
C LEU A 75 37.30 9.48 -7.85
N LYS A 76 37.16 10.67 -7.27
CA LYS A 76 37.89 11.07 -6.07
C LYS A 76 37.46 10.24 -4.86
N ASP A 77 36.17 10.00 -4.69
CA ASP A 77 35.63 9.13 -3.63
C ASP A 77 36.04 7.68 -3.84
N LEU A 78 35.97 7.18 -5.07
CA LEU A 78 36.41 5.84 -5.43
C LEU A 78 37.92 5.67 -5.24
N THR A 79 38.72 6.69 -5.55
CA THR A 79 40.16 6.72 -5.23
C THR A 79 40.38 6.74 -3.72
N GLY A 80 39.53 7.43 -2.95
CA GLY A 80 39.53 7.40 -1.49
C GLY A 80 39.20 6.00 -0.92
N ALA A 81 38.21 5.33 -1.50
CA ALA A 81 37.83 3.96 -1.14
C ALA A 81 38.91 2.95 -1.55
N MET A 82 39.52 3.09 -2.73
CA MET A 82 40.63 2.22 -3.16
C MET A 82 41.89 2.40 -2.30
N ARG A 83 42.12 3.59 -1.75
CA ARG A 83 43.18 3.83 -0.74
C ARG A 83 42.87 3.20 0.62
N SER A 84 41.62 2.79 0.86
CA SER A 84 41.21 2.10 2.09
C SER A 84 41.26 0.58 1.98
N VAL A 85 41.51 0.03 0.79
CA VAL A 85 41.76 -1.40 0.60
C VAL A 85 43.09 -1.75 1.25
N THR A 86 43.04 -2.61 2.26
CA THR A 86 44.23 -3.08 2.96
C THR A 86 44.84 -4.28 2.22
N PRO A 87 46.14 -4.57 2.43
CA PRO A 87 46.75 -5.81 1.92
C PRO A 87 46.01 -7.07 2.38
N ASP A 88 45.38 -7.04 3.55
CA ASP A 88 44.59 -8.17 4.09
C ASP A 88 43.30 -8.40 3.28
N ASP A 89 42.67 -7.33 2.79
CA ASP A 89 41.47 -7.41 1.94
C ASP A 89 41.81 -8.04 0.58
N VAL A 90 42.97 -7.69 0.01
CA VAL A 90 43.48 -8.30 -1.23
C VAL A 90 43.77 -9.78 -1.00
N ALA A 91 44.42 -10.14 0.11
CA ALA A 91 44.71 -11.53 0.44
C ALA A 91 43.44 -12.37 0.66
N ALA A 92 42.40 -11.79 1.26
CA ALA A 92 41.10 -12.45 1.41
C ALA A 92 40.43 -12.69 0.05
N LEU A 93 40.48 -11.72 -0.85
CA LEU A 93 39.95 -11.84 -2.21
C LEU A 93 40.70 -12.92 -3.02
N THR A 94 42.04 -12.93 -2.97
CA THR A 94 42.86 -13.94 -3.65
C THR A 94 42.50 -15.35 -3.16
N ARG A 95 42.30 -15.54 -1.86
CA ARG A 95 41.89 -16.84 -1.28
C ARG A 95 40.51 -17.27 -1.78
N MET A 96 39.53 -16.38 -1.76
CA MET A 96 38.19 -16.66 -2.28
C MET A 96 38.25 -17.10 -3.76
N LEU A 97 39.03 -16.41 -4.58
CA LEU A 97 39.17 -16.75 -6.01
C LEU A 97 39.84 -18.11 -6.20
N ALA A 98 40.86 -18.43 -5.41
CA ALA A 98 41.52 -19.73 -5.44
C ALA A 98 40.54 -20.87 -5.07
N ASP A 99 39.79 -20.70 -3.97
CA ASP A 99 38.83 -21.71 -3.50
C ASP A 99 37.68 -21.89 -4.51
N LEU A 100 37.24 -20.80 -5.14
CA LEU A 100 36.23 -20.86 -6.21
C LEU A 100 36.74 -21.60 -7.45
N ASN A 101 37.97 -21.33 -7.87
CA ASN A 101 38.60 -22.05 -8.99
C ASN A 101 38.77 -23.54 -8.66
N GLU A 102 39.02 -23.90 -7.41
CA GLU A 102 39.05 -25.30 -6.97
C GLU A 102 37.68 -25.98 -7.09
N LEU A 103 36.59 -25.30 -6.68
CA LEU A 103 35.22 -25.81 -6.85
C LEU A 103 34.86 -26.00 -8.33
N LEU A 104 35.26 -25.06 -9.18
CA LEU A 104 35.05 -25.13 -10.62
C LEU A 104 35.83 -26.30 -11.23
N ALA A 105 37.09 -26.48 -10.85
CA ALA A 105 37.90 -27.61 -11.28
C ALA A 105 37.34 -28.96 -10.80
N ALA A 106 36.78 -29.03 -9.59
CA ALA A 106 36.12 -30.23 -9.07
C ALA A 106 34.89 -30.61 -9.93
N ARG A 107 34.07 -29.61 -10.28
CA ARG A 107 32.93 -29.80 -11.20
C ARG A 107 33.36 -30.31 -12.57
N GLU A 108 34.45 -29.79 -13.12
CA GLU A 108 34.99 -30.23 -14.42
C GLU A 108 35.51 -31.67 -14.39
N ARG A 109 36.02 -32.12 -13.24
CA ARG A 109 36.40 -33.53 -13.02
C ARG A 109 35.20 -34.46 -12.79
N GLY A 110 33.98 -33.93 -12.69
CA GLY A 110 32.77 -34.69 -12.39
C GLY A 110 32.62 -35.04 -10.91
N GLU A 111 33.33 -34.35 -10.02
CA GLU A 111 33.18 -34.45 -8.56
C GLU A 111 32.05 -33.52 -8.09
N GLU A 112 31.40 -33.85 -6.97
CA GLU A 112 30.44 -32.93 -6.32
C GLU A 112 31.21 -31.83 -5.57
N PRO A 113 31.11 -30.56 -5.98
CA PRO A 113 31.82 -29.47 -5.32
C PRO A 113 31.18 -29.15 -3.96
N ASP A 114 32.02 -28.96 -2.93
CA ASP A 114 31.58 -28.58 -1.58
C ASP A 114 31.27 -27.08 -1.49
N VAL A 115 30.09 -26.72 -1.99
CA VAL A 115 29.60 -25.33 -1.98
C VAL A 115 29.30 -24.86 -0.55
N GLU A 116 28.95 -25.77 0.36
CA GLU A 116 28.63 -25.43 1.75
C GLU A 116 29.87 -24.94 2.50
N ALA A 117 31.00 -25.64 2.35
CA ALA A 117 32.28 -25.19 2.90
C ALA A 117 32.71 -23.83 2.36
N PHE A 118 32.59 -23.60 1.05
CA PHE A 118 32.93 -22.32 0.44
C PHE A 118 32.05 -21.17 0.95
N LEU A 119 30.74 -21.38 1.06
CA LEU A 119 29.82 -20.37 1.57
C LEU A 119 30.01 -20.11 3.07
N ALA A 120 30.46 -21.10 3.84
CA ALA A 120 30.79 -20.91 5.25
C ALA A 120 32.00 -19.98 5.45
N GLU A 121 32.99 -20.05 4.56
CA GLU A 121 34.20 -19.21 4.62
C GLU A 121 33.99 -17.84 3.94
N HIS A 122 33.44 -17.83 2.72
CA HIS A 122 33.40 -16.65 1.85
C HIS A 122 32.01 -16.03 1.68
N GLY A 123 30.96 -16.60 2.27
CA GLY A 123 29.57 -16.16 2.07
C GLY A 123 29.29 -14.70 2.47
N HIS A 124 30.12 -14.12 3.35
CA HIS A 124 30.02 -12.72 3.74
C HIS A 124 30.29 -11.73 2.58
N LEU A 125 30.99 -12.17 1.53
CA LEU A 125 31.29 -11.36 0.34
C LEU A 125 30.14 -11.32 -0.69
N PHE A 126 29.09 -12.13 -0.48
CA PHE A 126 27.96 -12.29 -1.39
C PHE A 126 26.65 -11.81 -0.74
N PRO A 127 26.23 -10.55 -0.95
CA PRO A 127 24.98 -10.04 -0.40
C PRO A 127 23.74 -10.77 -0.93
N GLU A 128 23.80 -11.35 -2.12
CA GLU A 128 22.71 -12.11 -2.76
C GLU A 128 22.49 -13.49 -2.12
N ARG A 129 23.37 -13.93 -1.21
CA ARG A 129 23.31 -15.21 -0.49
C ARG A 129 23.04 -16.41 -1.41
N PRO A 130 23.90 -16.66 -2.40
CA PRO A 130 23.74 -17.81 -3.28
C PRO A 130 23.83 -19.11 -2.49
N THR A 131 23.02 -20.10 -2.86
CA THR A 131 22.99 -21.43 -2.22
C THR A 131 23.57 -22.54 -3.08
N THR A 132 23.90 -22.25 -4.34
CA THR A 132 24.43 -23.20 -5.32
C THR A 132 25.64 -22.61 -6.03
N LEU A 133 26.50 -23.48 -6.58
CA LEU A 133 27.64 -23.05 -7.39
C LEU A 133 27.19 -22.20 -8.59
N ASP A 134 26.12 -22.60 -9.27
CA ASP A 134 25.55 -21.81 -10.37
C ASP A 134 25.06 -20.43 -9.90
N GLY A 135 24.46 -20.35 -8.71
CA GLY A 135 24.05 -19.06 -8.12
C GLY A 135 25.24 -18.16 -7.77
N ILE A 136 26.36 -18.73 -7.32
CA ILE A 136 27.62 -17.98 -7.09
C ILE A 136 28.14 -17.43 -8.42
N LEU A 137 28.19 -18.27 -9.47
CA LEU A 137 28.66 -17.86 -10.79
C LEU A 137 27.75 -16.81 -11.42
N GLU A 138 26.43 -16.91 -11.27
CA GLU A 138 25.47 -15.92 -11.75
C GLU A 138 25.65 -14.57 -11.03
N ALA A 139 25.84 -14.58 -9.70
CA ALA A 139 26.10 -13.36 -8.94
C ALA A 139 27.40 -12.68 -9.40
N LEU A 140 28.48 -13.44 -9.58
CA LEU A 140 29.75 -12.94 -10.10
C LEU A 140 29.62 -12.43 -11.53
N ALA A 141 28.89 -13.15 -12.39
CA ALA A 141 28.67 -12.75 -13.78
C ALA A 141 27.90 -11.44 -13.88
N ARG A 142 26.82 -11.27 -13.09
CA ARG A 142 26.06 -10.01 -13.03
C ARG A 142 26.93 -8.85 -12.57
N ARG A 143 27.75 -9.05 -11.53
CA ARG A 143 28.66 -8.01 -11.01
C ARG A 143 29.75 -7.65 -12.02
N ALA A 144 30.33 -8.64 -12.70
CA ALA A 144 31.32 -8.43 -13.75
C ALA A 144 30.72 -7.69 -14.95
N ALA A 145 29.49 -8.04 -15.35
CA ALA A 145 28.76 -7.34 -16.42
C ALA A 145 28.42 -5.88 -16.05
N ALA A 146 28.06 -5.61 -14.79
CA ALA A 146 27.86 -4.24 -14.32
C ALA A 146 29.16 -3.42 -14.38
N MET A 147 30.29 -4.01 -13.98
CA MET A 147 31.60 -3.36 -14.03
C MET A 147 32.06 -3.11 -15.48
N SER A 148 31.84 -4.06 -16.39
CA SER A 148 32.20 -3.89 -17.80
C SER A 148 31.42 -2.76 -18.46
N GLN A 149 30.14 -2.58 -18.10
CA GLN A 149 29.33 -1.44 -18.55
C GLN A 149 29.89 -0.10 -18.05
N VAL A 150 30.29 -0.05 -16.78
CA VAL A 150 30.93 1.15 -16.22
C VAL A 150 32.24 1.45 -16.97
N LEU A 151 33.10 0.46 -17.18
CA LEU A 151 34.35 0.63 -17.94
C LEU A 151 34.13 1.00 -19.41
N ALA A 152 33.04 0.52 -20.01
CA ALA A 152 32.64 0.87 -21.37
C ALA A 152 32.16 2.33 -21.46
N SER A 153 31.62 2.89 -20.37
CA SER A 153 31.21 4.29 -20.29
C SER A 153 32.35 5.28 -20.02
N MET A 154 33.56 4.81 -19.71
CA MET A 154 34.74 5.65 -19.42
C MET A 154 35.50 6.05 -20.71
N THR A 155 36.15 7.22 -20.70
CA THR A 155 37.04 7.63 -21.79
C THR A 155 38.34 6.79 -21.82
N PRO A 156 39.06 6.74 -22.96
CA PRO A 156 40.35 6.04 -23.06
C PRO A 156 41.37 6.49 -22.01
N GLU A 157 41.43 7.80 -21.73
CA GLU A 157 42.36 8.39 -20.76
C GLU A 157 42.00 7.98 -19.31
N GLN A 158 40.71 7.97 -18.99
CA GLN A 158 40.21 7.57 -17.67
C GLN A 158 40.47 6.08 -17.41
N ARG A 159 40.29 5.24 -18.43
CA ARG A 159 40.59 3.80 -18.36
C ARG A 159 42.08 3.55 -18.11
N ALA A 160 42.96 4.32 -18.76
CA ALA A 160 44.40 4.23 -18.55
C ALA A 160 44.80 4.63 -17.13
N GLN A 161 44.22 5.69 -16.58
CA GLN A 161 44.47 6.11 -15.19
C GLN A 161 43.99 5.07 -14.18
N LEU A 162 42.82 4.47 -14.41
CA LEU A 162 42.30 3.41 -13.54
C LEU A 162 43.19 2.16 -13.62
N GLN A 163 43.69 1.81 -14.81
CA GLN A 163 44.64 0.70 -14.98
C GLN A 163 45.96 0.95 -14.25
N GLU A 164 46.46 2.18 -14.23
CA GLU A 164 47.69 2.54 -13.50
C GLU A 164 47.49 2.48 -11.97
N LEU A 165 46.33 2.90 -11.48
CA LEU A 165 45.97 2.77 -10.06
C LEU A 165 45.74 1.31 -9.67
N ALA A 166 45.08 0.54 -10.54
CA ALA A 166 44.84 -0.88 -10.31
C ALA A 166 46.15 -1.66 -10.32
N SER A 167 47.09 -1.37 -11.23
CA SER A 167 48.39 -2.03 -11.26
C SER A 167 49.23 -1.68 -10.03
N ALA A 168 49.10 -0.48 -9.46
CA ALA A 168 49.80 -0.08 -8.25
C ALA A 168 49.27 -0.77 -6.97
N VAL A 169 48.00 -1.16 -6.94
CA VAL A 169 47.34 -1.81 -5.78
C VAL A 169 47.32 -3.34 -5.91
N PHE A 170 47.17 -3.84 -7.14
CA PHE A 170 46.99 -5.26 -7.46
C PHE A 170 48.17 -5.83 -8.28
N ASP A 171 49.42 -5.51 -7.88
CA ASP A 171 50.64 -6.10 -8.44
C ASP A 171 50.91 -7.51 -7.87
N ASP A 172 49.87 -8.34 -7.82
CA ASP A 172 49.97 -9.74 -7.38
C ASP A 172 49.77 -10.67 -8.59
N LEU A 173 50.83 -11.38 -8.94
CA LEU A 173 50.84 -12.35 -10.05
C LEU A 173 49.86 -13.52 -9.81
N ASP A 174 49.65 -13.91 -8.55
CA ASP A 174 48.73 -15.00 -8.21
C ASP A 174 47.28 -14.54 -8.42
N LEU A 175 46.93 -13.34 -7.95
CA LEU A 175 45.60 -12.77 -8.16
C LEU A 175 45.27 -12.65 -9.65
N GLN A 176 46.21 -12.17 -10.47
CA GLN A 176 46.04 -12.08 -11.92
C GLN A 176 45.77 -13.45 -12.55
N PHE A 177 46.49 -14.48 -12.08
CA PHE A 177 46.28 -15.85 -12.53
C PHE A 177 44.88 -16.35 -12.16
N GLN A 178 44.46 -16.21 -10.89
CA GLN A 178 43.14 -16.66 -10.43
C GLN A 178 42.00 -15.95 -11.18
N LEU A 179 42.13 -14.65 -11.44
CA LEU A 179 41.16 -13.87 -12.20
C LEU A 179 41.05 -14.33 -13.66
N SER A 180 42.17 -14.69 -14.29
CA SER A 180 42.18 -15.19 -15.67
C SER A 180 41.42 -16.53 -15.79
N GLN A 181 41.65 -17.45 -14.85
CA GLN A 181 40.94 -18.74 -14.80
C GLN A 181 39.44 -18.54 -14.60
N LEU A 182 39.06 -17.69 -13.64
CA LEU A 182 37.65 -17.40 -13.36
C LEU A 182 36.96 -16.78 -14.59
N SER A 183 37.62 -15.84 -15.28
CA SER A 183 37.07 -15.22 -16.49
C SER A 183 36.77 -16.24 -17.59
N ASP A 184 37.59 -17.28 -17.72
CA ASP A 184 37.39 -18.34 -18.72
C ASP A 184 36.24 -19.28 -18.32
N HIS A 185 36.14 -19.63 -17.04
CA HIS A 185 35.01 -20.41 -16.53
C HIS A 185 33.68 -19.66 -16.64
N LEU A 186 33.64 -18.36 -16.32
CA LEU A 186 32.41 -17.54 -16.42
C LEU A 186 31.92 -17.42 -17.88
N ARG A 187 32.82 -17.22 -18.84
CA ARG A 187 32.47 -17.20 -20.28
C ARG A 187 31.92 -18.54 -20.76
N THR A 188 32.40 -19.64 -20.18
CA THR A 188 31.93 -20.99 -20.51
C THR A 188 30.57 -21.29 -19.87
N ALA A 189 30.36 -20.85 -18.63
CA ALA A 189 29.14 -21.10 -17.86
C ALA A 189 27.96 -20.22 -18.28
N ALA A 190 28.21 -19.01 -18.77
CA ALA A 190 27.21 -18.04 -19.18
C ALA A 190 27.45 -17.52 -20.61
N PRO A 191 27.30 -18.37 -21.65
CA PRO A 191 27.52 -17.99 -23.04
C PRO A 191 26.46 -17.03 -23.58
N GLU A 192 25.29 -16.94 -22.94
CA GLU A 192 24.23 -15.99 -23.29
C GLU A 192 24.51 -14.54 -22.87
N LEU A 193 25.48 -14.32 -21.98
CA LEU A 193 25.93 -12.99 -21.58
C LEU A 193 26.91 -12.45 -22.62
N ASP A 194 26.67 -11.22 -23.08
CA ASP A 194 27.41 -10.61 -24.18
C ASP A 194 28.69 -9.92 -23.66
N TRP A 195 29.70 -10.73 -23.34
CA TRP A 195 30.93 -10.32 -22.66
C TRP A 195 31.82 -9.36 -23.47
N ASP A 196 31.88 -9.54 -24.79
CA ASP A 196 32.84 -8.86 -25.69
C ASP A 196 32.23 -7.69 -26.46
N ARG A 197 30.94 -7.39 -26.30
CA ARG A 197 30.30 -6.29 -27.02
C ARG A 197 30.57 -4.97 -26.31
N VAL A 198 31.75 -4.39 -26.56
CA VAL A 198 31.84 -2.93 -26.70
C VAL A 198 30.85 -2.61 -27.82
N ARG A 199 29.69 -2.04 -27.47
CA ARG A 199 28.66 -1.73 -28.46
C ARG A 199 29.24 -0.67 -29.40
N GLU A 200 29.85 -1.10 -30.50
CA GLU A 200 30.25 -0.25 -31.62
C GLU A 200 28.99 0.50 -32.07
N GLY A 201 28.95 1.79 -31.72
CA GLY A 201 27.74 2.62 -31.80
C GLY A 201 27.44 3.42 -30.53
N ALA A 202 28.22 3.26 -29.45
CA ALA A 202 28.19 4.17 -28.30
C ALA A 202 28.94 5.47 -28.58
N ASP A 203 28.54 6.18 -29.63
CA ASP A 203 28.61 7.64 -29.59
C ASP A 203 27.42 8.09 -28.73
N GLY A 204 27.70 8.38 -27.47
CA GLY A 204 27.01 9.39 -26.65
C GLY A 204 25.57 9.15 -26.18
N ASP A 205 24.73 8.34 -26.83
CA ASP A 205 23.28 8.50 -26.59
C ASP A 205 22.48 7.21 -26.71
N GLY A 206 22.54 6.36 -25.67
CA GLY A 206 21.74 5.15 -25.62
C GLY A 206 21.47 4.60 -24.21
N PRO A 207 20.33 3.92 -24.01
CA PRO A 207 19.67 3.65 -22.72
C PRO A 207 20.38 2.64 -21.79
N ALA A 208 21.65 2.33 -22.05
CA ALA A 208 22.48 1.45 -21.24
C ALA A 208 23.77 2.13 -20.73
N GLY A 209 23.87 3.46 -20.84
CA GLY A 209 24.85 4.28 -20.12
C GLY A 209 24.30 4.82 -18.79
N ILE A 210 25.02 5.78 -18.18
CA ILE A 210 24.56 6.54 -17.00
C ILE A 210 23.12 7.08 -17.19
N GLY A 211 22.68 7.38 -18.43
CA GLY A 211 21.29 7.71 -18.75
C GLY A 211 20.29 6.63 -18.31
N GLY A 212 20.57 5.34 -18.56
CA GLY A 212 19.72 4.24 -18.07
C GLY A 212 19.80 4.02 -16.54
N LEU A 213 20.83 4.54 -15.87
CA LEU A 213 20.88 4.59 -14.40
C LEU A 213 20.05 5.77 -13.88
N VAL A 214 20.15 6.94 -14.52
CA VAL A 214 19.35 8.14 -14.22
C VAL A 214 17.87 7.88 -14.46
N ASP A 215 17.50 7.21 -15.54
CA ASP A 215 16.12 6.82 -15.83
C ASP A 215 15.56 5.88 -14.76
N ARG A 216 16.36 4.92 -14.29
CA ARG A 216 15.96 4.03 -13.19
C ARG A 216 15.88 4.75 -11.84
N MET A 217 16.81 5.65 -11.56
CA MET A 217 16.75 6.49 -10.36
C MET A 217 15.56 7.45 -10.42
N SER A 218 15.19 7.94 -11.60
CA SER A 218 13.99 8.74 -11.83
C SER A 218 12.73 7.92 -11.62
N ALA A 219 12.67 6.69 -12.16
CA ALA A 219 11.55 5.79 -11.93
C ALA A 219 11.40 5.41 -10.44
N LEU A 220 12.50 5.23 -9.72
CA LEU A 220 12.49 5.00 -8.26
C LEU A 220 12.02 6.25 -7.49
N SER A 221 12.50 7.44 -7.86
CA SER A 221 12.04 8.71 -7.29
C SER A 221 10.54 8.92 -7.53
N GLU A 222 10.04 8.65 -8.74
CA GLU A 222 8.61 8.74 -9.04
C GLU A 222 7.77 7.75 -8.21
N LEU A 223 8.29 6.54 -7.97
CA LEU A 223 7.66 5.56 -7.09
C LEU A 223 7.67 6.00 -5.63
N GLU A 224 8.75 6.60 -5.14
CA GLU A 224 8.85 7.16 -3.79
C GLU A 224 7.87 8.34 -3.61
N ASP A 225 7.78 9.23 -4.60
CA ASP A 225 6.83 10.35 -4.58
C ASP A 225 5.38 9.84 -4.57
N LEU A 226 5.08 8.82 -5.38
CA LEU A 226 3.79 8.15 -5.41
C LEU A 226 3.49 7.45 -4.08
N GLU A 227 4.47 6.82 -3.45
CA GLU A 227 4.34 6.21 -2.13
C GLU A 227 4.00 7.26 -1.08
N VAL A 228 4.70 8.40 -1.06
CA VAL A 228 4.43 9.50 -0.12
C VAL A 228 3.03 10.09 -0.33
N ALA A 229 2.62 10.27 -1.59
CA ALA A 229 1.29 10.77 -1.94
C ALA A 229 0.18 9.78 -1.52
N LEU A 230 0.36 8.48 -1.79
CA LEU A 230 -0.59 7.43 -1.42
C LEU A 230 -0.64 7.17 0.09
N ALA A 231 0.49 7.34 0.78
CA ALA A 231 0.57 7.16 2.22
C ALA A 231 -0.16 8.25 3.01
N GLY A 232 -0.40 9.43 2.39
CA GLY A 232 -1.14 10.52 3.01
C GLY A 232 -0.52 11.07 4.29
N GLN A 233 0.79 10.89 4.50
CA GLN A 233 1.48 11.15 5.77
C GLN A 233 1.89 12.63 5.99
N HIS A 234 1.37 13.57 5.19
CA HIS A 234 1.67 14.99 5.35
C HIS A 234 0.40 15.83 5.58
N PRO A 235 0.49 16.91 6.37
CA PRO A 235 -0.66 17.78 6.64
C PRO A 235 -1.22 18.37 5.35
N GLY A 236 -2.48 18.08 5.05
CA GLY A 236 -3.17 18.55 3.85
C GLY A 236 -3.21 17.56 2.68
N ALA A 237 -2.60 16.36 2.79
CA ALA A 237 -2.59 15.36 1.72
C ALA A 237 -4.01 14.99 1.26
N HIS A 238 -4.28 15.15 -0.03
CA HIS A 238 -5.52 14.75 -0.70
C HIS A 238 -5.26 13.61 -1.67
N LEU A 239 -6.25 12.75 -1.91
CA LEU A 239 -6.17 11.78 -3.00
C LEU A 239 -5.99 12.48 -4.36
N ASP A 240 -6.37 13.75 -4.46
CA ASP A 240 -6.18 14.58 -5.65
C ASP A 240 -4.73 14.96 -5.93
N ASP A 241 -3.84 14.85 -4.93
CA ASP A 241 -2.42 15.11 -5.08
C ASP A 241 -1.67 13.94 -5.75
N VAL A 242 -2.34 12.80 -5.91
CA VAL A 242 -1.76 11.62 -6.58
C VAL A 242 -1.79 11.80 -8.10
N ASP A 243 -0.62 11.81 -8.72
CA ASP A 243 -0.45 11.87 -10.18
C ASP A 243 -0.98 10.60 -10.86
N GLU A 244 -2.09 10.75 -11.60
CA GLU A 244 -2.72 9.65 -12.33
C GLU A 244 -1.87 9.13 -13.50
N GLU A 245 -1.01 9.95 -14.09
CA GLU A 245 -0.12 9.56 -15.18
C GLU A 245 1.07 8.73 -14.67
N ALA A 246 1.70 9.17 -13.57
CA ALA A 246 2.71 8.37 -12.88
C ALA A 246 2.12 7.03 -12.39
N LEU A 247 0.91 7.05 -11.82
CA LEU A 247 0.21 5.84 -11.40
C LEU A 247 -0.08 4.90 -12.58
N ARG A 248 -0.48 5.45 -13.74
CA ARG A 248 -0.70 4.68 -14.96
C ARG A 248 0.58 4.04 -15.48
N ARG A 249 1.68 4.79 -15.52
CA ARG A 249 2.98 4.33 -16.01
C ARG A 249 3.52 3.15 -15.19
N HIS A 250 3.37 3.20 -13.86
CA HIS A 250 3.98 2.21 -12.97
C HIS A 250 3.03 1.07 -12.52
N LEU A 251 1.74 1.35 -12.33
CA LEU A 251 0.75 0.39 -11.79
C LEU A 251 -0.37 0.04 -12.77
N GLY A 252 -0.43 0.72 -13.92
CA GLY A 252 -1.38 0.44 -15.00
C GLY A 252 -2.75 1.11 -14.85
N GLU A 253 -3.61 0.87 -15.83
CA GLU A 253 -4.94 1.49 -15.95
C GLU A 253 -5.92 1.09 -14.83
N ASP A 254 -5.78 -0.12 -14.28
CA ASP A 254 -6.67 -0.58 -13.21
C ASP A 254 -6.45 0.23 -11.92
N ALA A 255 -5.19 0.57 -11.59
CA ALA A 255 -4.87 1.40 -10.43
C ALA A 255 -5.45 2.82 -10.56
N VAL A 256 -5.42 3.41 -11.75
CA VAL A 256 -6.06 4.71 -12.03
C VAL A 256 -7.57 4.64 -11.84
N ARG A 257 -8.21 3.56 -12.30
CA ARG A 257 -9.64 3.34 -12.10
C ARG A 257 -10.00 3.28 -10.62
N ASP A 258 -9.21 2.55 -9.83
CA ASP A 258 -9.40 2.41 -8.39
C ASP A 258 -9.20 3.74 -7.66
N LEU A 259 -8.16 4.51 -7.99
CA LEU A 259 -7.93 5.84 -7.44
C LEU A 259 -9.13 6.77 -7.72
N ARG A 260 -9.60 6.83 -8.97
CA ARG A 260 -10.78 7.63 -9.34
C ARG A 260 -12.06 7.16 -8.65
N GLN A 261 -12.17 5.88 -8.33
CA GLN A 261 -13.29 5.36 -7.56
C GLN A 261 -13.18 5.78 -6.08
N LEU A 262 -12.00 5.70 -5.48
CA LEU A 262 -11.75 6.15 -4.11
C LEU A 262 -12.04 7.65 -3.95
N LYS A 263 -11.53 8.49 -4.86
CA LYS A 263 -11.82 9.95 -4.91
C LYS A 263 -13.33 10.21 -4.88
N ARG A 264 -14.09 9.53 -5.75
CA ARG A 264 -15.56 9.67 -5.80
C ARG A 264 -16.25 9.24 -4.51
N ILE A 265 -15.82 8.14 -3.90
CA ILE A 265 -16.39 7.66 -2.64
C ILE A 265 -16.14 8.68 -1.53
N GLU A 266 -14.91 9.18 -1.42
CA GLU A 266 -14.52 10.16 -0.42
C GLU A 266 -15.35 11.44 -0.54
N ASP A 267 -15.42 12.00 -1.74
CA ASP A 267 -16.24 13.16 -2.11
C ASP A 267 -17.71 13.00 -1.68
N GLU A 268 -18.31 11.84 -1.98
CA GLU A 268 -19.70 11.57 -1.62
C GLU A 268 -19.89 11.49 -0.10
N LEU A 269 -18.94 10.88 0.62
CA LEU A 269 -18.98 10.75 2.07
C LEU A 269 -18.76 12.09 2.79
N GLU A 270 -17.90 12.96 2.27
CA GLU A 270 -17.73 14.33 2.77
C GLU A 270 -18.97 15.19 2.50
N ARG A 271 -19.52 15.16 1.27
CA ARG A 271 -20.78 15.87 0.93
C ARG A 271 -21.95 15.40 1.81
N ALA A 272 -21.99 14.11 2.16
CA ALA A 272 -22.99 13.55 3.06
C ALA A 272 -22.76 13.90 4.55
N GLY A 273 -21.65 14.55 4.88
CA GLY A 273 -21.23 14.91 6.24
C GLY A 273 -20.87 13.70 7.11
N VAL A 274 -20.50 12.57 6.49
CA VAL A 274 -20.10 11.32 7.17
C VAL A 274 -18.62 11.37 7.54
N LEU A 275 -17.80 11.90 6.64
CA LEU A 275 -16.38 12.16 6.86
C LEU A 275 -16.13 13.66 6.93
N ARG A 276 -15.03 14.04 7.60
CA ARG A 276 -14.49 15.39 7.61
C ARG A 276 -12.98 15.29 7.67
N ARG A 277 -12.30 16.12 6.88
CA ARG A 277 -10.86 16.30 6.96
C ARG A 277 -10.44 17.27 8.07
N VAL A 278 -9.46 16.87 8.87
CA VAL A 278 -8.83 17.71 9.91
C VAL A 278 -7.32 17.51 9.82
N ASP A 279 -6.58 18.61 9.63
CA ASP A 279 -5.11 18.59 9.57
C ASP A 279 -4.54 17.57 8.57
N GLY A 280 -5.27 17.29 7.48
CA GLY A 280 -4.89 16.30 6.47
C GLY A 280 -5.43 14.89 6.71
N GLU A 281 -5.93 14.55 7.89
CA GLU A 281 -6.49 13.22 8.17
C GLU A 281 -8.02 13.17 7.99
N LEU A 282 -8.50 12.04 7.46
CA LEU A 282 -9.92 11.74 7.34
C LEU A 282 -10.47 11.25 8.68
N GLU A 283 -11.31 12.07 9.32
CA GLU A 283 -12.00 11.71 10.55
C GLU A 283 -13.47 11.37 10.30
N LEU A 284 -13.96 10.36 11.00
CA LEU A 284 -15.40 10.08 11.09
C LEU A 284 -16.09 11.17 11.90
N THR A 285 -17.12 11.78 11.31
CA THR A 285 -17.99 12.70 12.06
C THR A 285 -18.88 11.93 13.05
N PRO A 286 -19.51 12.60 14.04
CA PRO A 286 -20.49 11.96 14.91
C PRO A 286 -21.66 11.32 14.13
N ARG A 287 -22.04 11.91 12.99
CA ARG A 287 -23.03 11.34 12.06
C ARG A 287 -22.48 10.09 11.39
N GLY A 288 -21.24 10.12 10.90
CA GLY A 288 -20.62 8.97 10.25
C GLY A 288 -20.43 7.79 11.19
N ALA A 289 -19.98 8.02 12.42
CA ALA A 289 -19.88 6.99 13.46
C ALA A 289 -21.24 6.33 13.73
N ARG A 290 -22.33 7.12 13.77
CA ARG A 290 -23.69 6.60 13.93
C ARG A 290 -24.13 5.75 12.74
N VAL A 291 -23.94 6.22 11.51
CA VAL A 291 -24.30 5.48 10.28
C VAL A 291 -23.54 4.16 10.19
N LEU A 292 -22.24 4.17 10.49
CA LEU A 292 -21.40 2.97 10.52
C LEU A 292 -21.89 1.98 11.57
N GLY A 293 -22.14 2.45 12.80
CA GLY A 293 -22.69 1.63 13.88
C GLY A 293 -24.05 1.01 13.54
N GLU A 294 -24.95 1.78 12.94
CA GLU A 294 -26.27 1.30 12.51
C GLU A 294 -26.16 0.21 11.43
N ARG A 295 -25.25 0.36 10.44
CA ARG A 295 -25.02 -0.65 9.38
C ARG A 295 -24.34 -1.91 9.91
N SER A 296 -23.29 -1.79 10.71
CA SER A 296 -22.60 -2.93 11.32
C SER A 296 -23.55 -3.74 12.19
N LEU A 297 -24.41 -3.07 12.94
CA LEU A 297 -25.42 -3.73 13.76
C LEU A 297 -26.51 -4.42 12.92
N ALA A 298 -27.00 -3.77 11.86
CA ALA A 298 -27.96 -4.39 10.95
C ALA A 298 -27.39 -5.67 10.31
N ALA A 299 -26.10 -5.68 9.94
CA ALA A 299 -25.40 -6.86 9.44
C ALA A 299 -25.28 -7.98 10.49
N LEU A 300 -25.04 -7.63 11.76
CA LEU A 300 -25.03 -8.59 12.87
C LEU A 300 -26.42 -9.20 13.11
N TYR A 301 -27.48 -8.40 13.13
CA TYR A 301 -28.85 -8.91 13.28
C TYR A 301 -29.35 -9.70 12.07
N ALA A 302 -28.89 -9.39 10.86
CA ALA A 302 -29.19 -10.20 9.68
C ALA A 302 -28.65 -11.64 9.81
N ARG A 303 -27.56 -11.83 10.57
CA ARG A 303 -27.01 -13.16 10.91
C ARG A 303 -27.71 -13.82 12.10
N VAL A 304 -28.39 -13.05 12.95
CA VAL A 304 -29.22 -13.59 14.03
C VAL A 304 -30.57 -13.98 13.42
N GLU A 305 -30.68 -15.23 12.98
CA GLU A 305 -31.95 -15.81 12.54
C GLU A 305 -33.07 -15.46 13.53
N ARG A 306 -34.13 -14.81 13.02
CA ARG A 306 -35.40 -14.70 13.74
C ARG A 306 -35.95 -16.11 13.91
N ARG A 307 -35.62 -16.77 15.02
CA ARG A 307 -36.38 -17.94 15.46
C ARG A 307 -37.83 -17.49 15.62
N PRO A 308 -38.81 -18.15 14.97
CA PRO A 308 -40.20 -17.88 15.26
C PRO A 308 -40.39 -18.06 16.76
N SER A 309 -41.04 -17.09 17.40
CA SER A 309 -41.34 -17.09 18.83
C SER A 309 -41.83 -18.47 19.25
N THR A 310 -40.96 -19.24 19.89
CA THR A 310 -41.38 -20.50 20.49
C THR A 310 -42.27 -20.14 21.66
N ARG A 311 -43.42 -20.79 21.74
CA ARG A 311 -44.36 -20.70 22.86
C ARG A 311 -43.62 -21.12 24.12
N SER A 312 -42.99 -20.16 24.80
CA SER A 312 -42.30 -20.40 26.05
C SER A 312 -43.33 -20.21 27.17
N ALA A 313 -43.62 -21.27 27.90
CA ALA A 313 -44.44 -21.18 29.10
C ALA A 313 -43.73 -20.26 30.12
N GLY A 314 -44.38 -19.16 30.51
CA GLY A 314 -43.86 -18.23 31.52
C GLY A 314 -43.60 -16.80 31.05
N ALA A 315 -43.84 -16.45 29.78
CA ALA A 315 -43.88 -15.05 29.37
C ALA A 315 -45.25 -14.44 29.72
N ASP A 316 -45.29 -13.31 30.43
CA ASP A 316 -46.52 -12.54 30.67
C ASP A 316 -47.00 -11.96 29.32
N PRO A 317 -48.09 -12.48 28.73
CA PRO A 317 -48.57 -12.05 27.43
C PRO A 317 -49.31 -10.71 27.59
N GLU A 318 -48.94 -9.69 26.81
CA GLU A 318 -49.65 -8.39 26.84
C GLU A 318 -50.80 -8.40 25.81
N PRO A 319 -52.03 -7.99 26.17
CA PRO A 319 -53.15 -7.88 25.22
C PRO A 319 -52.83 -6.89 24.08
N THR A 320 -53.01 -7.32 22.83
CA THR A 320 -52.84 -6.44 21.65
C THR A 320 -54.03 -5.49 21.45
N GLY A 321 -55.14 -5.73 22.17
CA GLY A 321 -56.43 -5.09 21.94
C GLY A 321 -57.27 -5.76 20.84
N GLY A 322 -56.69 -6.72 20.12
CA GLY A 322 -57.36 -7.56 19.14
C GLY A 322 -57.99 -8.81 19.77
N THR A 323 -58.79 -9.50 18.97
CA THR A 323 -59.36 -10.81 19.32
C THR A 323 -59.14 -11.78 18.16
N ARG A 324 -58.99 -13.07 18.47
CA ARG A 324 -58.81 -14.12 17.46
C ARG A 324 -59.71 -15.32 17.77
N PRO A 325 -60.13 -16.11 16.76
CA PRO A 325 -60.86 -17.35 17.00
C PRO A 325 -60.11 -18.27 17.95
N TRP A 326 -60.84 -18.85 18.91
CA TRP A 326 -60.32 -19.85 19.83
C TRP A 326 -60.06 -21.17 19.08
N VAL A 327 -58.92 -21.78 19.35
CA VAL A 327 -58.54 -23.11 18.87
C VAL A 327 -58.27 -24.01 20.07
N PHE A 328 -58.56 -25.30 19.93
CA PHE A 328 -58.30 -26.27 20.98
C PHE A 328 -56.83 -26.21 21.44
N GLY A 329 -56.64 -25.96 22.73
CA GLY A 329 -55.31 -25.82 23.36
C GLY A 329 -54.92 -24.40 23.73
N ASP A 330 -55.68 -23.39 23.30
CA ASP A 330 -55.49 -21.99 23.73
C ASP A 330 -55.72 -21.83 25.25
N ARG A 331 -54.87 -21.02 25.88
CA ARG A 331 -54.89 -20.73 27.33
C ARG A 331 -55.16 -19.25 27.64
N GLU A 332 -55.27 -18.44 26.59
CA GLU A 332 -55.53 -17.02 26.64
C GLU A 332 -56.95 -16.72 27.15
N PRO A 333 -57.18 -15.57 27.82
CA PRO A 333 -58.50 -15.23 28.35
C PRO A 333 -59.52 -15.06 27.21
N LEU A 334 -60.74 -15.54 27.45
CA LEU A 334 -61.84 -15.43 26.49
C LEU A 334 -62.27 -13.96 26.33
N ALA A 335 -62.39 -13.50 25.08
CA ALA A 335 -62.99 -12.22 24.75
C ALA A 335 -64.52 -12.33 24.84
N VAL A 336 -65.05 -12.16 26.04
CA VAL A 336 -66.48 -12.40 26.37
C VAL A 336 -67.41 -11.59 25.47
N GLN A 337 -67.14 -10.30 25.28
CA GLN A 337 -67.99 -9.40 24.49
C GLN A 337 -68.08 -9.85 23.03
N ARG A 338 -66.93 -10.21 22.44
CA ARG A 338 -66.85 -10.67 21.05
C ARG A 338 -67.51 -12.04 20.89
N THR A 339 -67.23 -12.95 21.82
CA THR A 339 -67.81 -14.29 21.86
C THR A 339 -69.34 -14.24 21.92
N VAL A 340 -69.89 -13.42 22.80
CA VAL A 340 -71.35 -13.24 22.93
C VAL A 340 -71.93 -12.58 21.69
N THR A 341 -71.23 -11.60 21.10
CA THR A 341 -71.64 -10.93 19.86
C THR A 341 -71.72 -11.93 18.70
N ASN A 342 -70.71 -12.79 18.54
CA ASN A 342 -70.68 -13.83 17.50
C ASN A 342 -71.84 -14.80 17.67
N ALA A 343 -72.10 -15.26 18.90
CA ALA A 343 -73.21 -16.16 19.20
C ALA A 343 -74.59 -15.53 18.92
N ILE A 344 -74.76 -14.23 19.19
CA ILE A 344 -75.99 -13.49 18.88
C ILE A 344 -76.16 -13.36 17.35
N LEU A 345 -75.11 -12.96 16.64
CA LEU A 345 -75.14 -12.80 15.18
C LEU A 345 -75.46 -14.12 14.49
N ARG A 346 -74.85 -15.22 14.92
CA ARG A 346 -75.16 -16.57 14.42
C ARG A 346 -76.60 -16.97 14.71
N ALA A 347 -77.08 -16.79 15.94
CA ALA A 347 -78.45 -17.12 16.30
C ALA A 347 -79.50 -16.33 15.50
N ALA A 348 -79.19 -15.06 15.16
CA ALA A 348 -80.03 -14.22 14.30
C ALA A 348 -80.04 -14.72 12.84
N GLY A 349 -78.90 -15.18 12.32
CA GLY A 349 -78.78 -15.76 10.97
C GLY A 349 -79.43 -17.14 10.82
N GLU A 350 -79.43 -17.96 11.88
CA GLU A 350 -80.04 -19.30 11.91
C GLU A 350 -81.57 -19.27 12.12
N GLY A 351 -82.19 -18.09 12.32
CA GLY A 351 -83.63 -17.95 12.55
C GLY A 351 -84.11 -18.55 13.88
N GLY A 352 -83.22 -18.67 14.86
CA GLY A 352 -83.48 -19.35 16.14
C GLY A 352 -84.47 -18.61 17.06
N PRO A 353 -85.02 -19.29 18.09
CA PRO A 353 -85.99 -18.71 19.00
C PRO A 353 -85.45 -17.47 19.72
N ARG A 354 -86.18 -16.35 19.61
CA ARG A 354 -85.84 -15.07 20.24
C ARG A 354 -85.73 -15.24 21.77
N GLY A 355 -84.57 -14.92 22.33
CA GLY A 355 -84.37 -14.81 23.78
C GLY A 355 -83.49 -15.87 24.46
N ARG A 356 -82.94 -16.86 23.74
CA ARG A 356 -81.92 -17.78 24.29
C ARG A 356 -80.70 -17.89 23.39
N VAL A 357 -79.60 -17.26 23.79
CA VAL A 357 -78.30 -17.38 23.12
C VAL A 357 -77.60 -18.64 23.64
N ARG A 358 -77.25 -19.57 22.76
CA ARG A 358 -76.42 -20.74 23.08
C ARG A 358 -75.03 -20.50 22.49
N LEU A 359 -73.99 -20.62 23.31
CA LEU A 359 -72.60 -20.54 22.86
C LEU A 359 -72.18 -21.85 22.20
N ARG A 360 -71.49 -21.77 21.06
CA ARG A 360 -70.80 -22.87 20.38
C ARG A 360 -69.29 -22.60 20.33
N PRO A 361 -68.43 -23.63 20.17
CA PRO A 361 -66.98 -23.45 20.04
C PRO A 361 -66.58 -22.47 18.94
N GLU A 362 -67.32 -22.45 17.82
CA GLU A 362 -67.12 -21.53 16.70
C GLU A 362 -67.39 -20.05 17.03
N ASP A 363 -68.14 -19.77 18.11
CA ASP A 363 -68.40 -18.41 18.58
C ASP A 363 -67.26 -17.88 19.46
N LEU A 364 -66.41 -18.76 20.00
CA LEU A 364 -65.41 -18.41 21.00
C LEU A 364 -64.25 -17.64 20.36
N GLU A 365 -63.95 -16.49 20.92
CA GLU A 365 -62.75 -15.73 20.62
C GLU A 365 -61.93 -15.50 21.89
N VAL A 366 -60.61 -15.56 21.77
CA VAL A 366 -59.67 -15.19 22.83
C VAL A 366 -59.11 -13.81 22.58
N VAL A 367 -58.70 -13.15 23.66
CA VAL A 367 -57.91 -11.93 23.58
C VAL A 367 -56.59 -12.28 22.90
N GLU A 368 -56.27 -11.56 21.83
CA GLU A 368 -54.98 -11.72 21.18
C GLU A 368 -53.91 -11.11 22.10
N THR A 369 -52.87 -11.89 22.37
CA THR A 369 -51.76 -11.46 23.23
C THR A 369 -50.45 -11.61 22.48
N GLU A 370 -49.57 -10.62 22.61
CA GLU A 370 -48.23 -10.66 22.07
C GLU A 370 -47.23 -10.87 23.21
N VAL A 371 -46.24 -11.73 22.98
CA VAL A 371 -45.07 -11.83 23.86
C VAL A 371 -44.01 -10.90 23.29
N ARG A 372 -43.72 -9.82 24.01
CA ARG A 372 -42.57 -8.95 23.71
C ARG A 372 -41.37 -9.42 24.52
N PRO A 373 -40.41 -10.14 23.91
CA PRO A 373 -39.20 -10.52 24.64
C PRO A 373 -38.44 -9.26 25.02
N ARG A 374 -38.24 -9.04 26.33
CA ARG A 374 -37.33 -8.01 26.84
C ARG A 374 -35.95 -8.64 27.01
N VAL A 375 -34.92 -7.95 26.54
CA VAL A 375 -33.54 -8.40 26.68
C VAL A 375 -32.82 -7.60 27.76
N ALA A 376 -32.11 -8.30 28.64
CA ALA A 376 -31.15 -7.70 29.55
C ALA A 376 -29.74 -8.05 29.07
N THR A 377 -29.00 -7.05 28.59
CA THR A 377 -27.63 -7.18 28.11
C THR A 377 -26.66 -6.75 29.20
N ALA A 378 -25.71 -7.62 29.57
CA ALA A 378 -24.61 -7.26 30.46
C ALA A 378 -23.30 -7.13 29.66
N LEU A 379 -22.74 -5.93 29.59
CA LEU A 379 -21.47 -5.63 28.95
C LEU A 379 -20.36 -5.54 29.98
N LEU A 380 -19.44 -6.52 29.96
CA LEU A 380 -18.29 -6.55 30.86
C LEU A 380 -17.11 -5.82 30.21
N LEU A 381 -16.58 -4.80 30.88
CA LEU A 381 -15.44 -4.00 30.43
C LEU A 381 -14.24 -4.25 31.32
N ASP A 382 -13.15 -4.72 30.72
CA ASP A 382 -11.86 -4.82 31.40
C ASP A 382 -11.32 -3.41 31.69
N LEU A 383 -10.97 -3.18 32.95
CA LEU A 383 -10.37 -1.94 33.48
C LEU A 383 -8.97 -2.21 34.05
N SER A 384 -8.39 -3.37 33.79
CA SER A 384 -7.03 -3.73 34.19
C SER A 384 -5.99 -2.80 33.55
N PHE A 385 -4.79 -2.78 34.14
CA PHE A 385 -3.72 -1.88 33.72
C PHE A 385 -3.21 -2.12 32.29
N SER A 386 -3.42 -3.31 31.71
CA SER A 386 -3.07 -3.61 30.32
C SER A 386 -3.91 -2.80 29.31
N MET A 387 -5.16 -2.45 29.66
CA MET A 387 -6.10 -1.75 28.79
C MET A 387 -5.63 -0.34 28.37
N PRO A 388 -5.19 0.55 29.30
CA PRO A 388 -4.59 1.82 28.89
C PRO A 388 -3.20 1.64 28.27
N LEU A 389 -2.41 0.66 28.70
CA LEU A 389 -1.05 0.44 28.20
C LEU A 389 -1.03 0.03 26.71
N GLN A 390 -2.03 -0.71 26.26
CA GLN A 390 -2.21 -1.10 24.85
C GLN A 390 -3.14 -0.15 24.08
N GLY A 391 -3.57 0.97 24.68
CA GLY A 391 -4.45 1.95 24.04
C GLY A 391 -5.89 1.49 23.80
N HIS A 392 -6.33 0.37 24.38
CA HIS A 392 -7.65 -0.23 24.16
C HIS A 392 -8.78 0.38 25.01
N LEU A 393 -8.43 1.11 26.08
CA LEU A 393 -9.43 1.70 26.99
C LEU A 393 -10.35 2.72 26.30
N ALA A 394 -9.81 3.60 25.44
CA ALA A 394 -10.59 4.63 24.77
C ALA A 394 -11.54 4.05 23.69
N PRO A 395 -11.10 3.10 22.82
CA PRO A 395 -12.00 2.34 21.96
C PRO A 395 -13.11 1.60 22.73
N ALA A 396 -12.76 0.93 23.84
CA ALA A 396 -13.73 0.18 24.66
C ALA A 396 -14.82 1.10 25.25
N LYS A 397 -14.44 2.27 25.77
CA LYS A 397 -15.40 3.28 26.26
C LYS A 397 -16.30 3.82 25.15
N ARG A 398 -15.75 4.09 23.96
CA ARG A 398 -16.53 4.54 22.79
C ARG A 398 -17.56 3.48 22.37
N MET A 399 -17.16 2.22 22.34
CA MET A 399 -18.05 1.10 22.01
C MET A 399 -19.17 0.96 23.05
N ALA A 400 -18.84 1.04 24.34
CA ALA A 400 -19.80 1.01 25.44
C ALA A 400 -20.87 2.12 25.33
N LEU A 401 -20.45 3.36 25.09
CA LEU A 401 -21.36 4.50 24.90
C LEU A 401 -22.20 4.36 23.62
N ALA A 402 -21.63 3.82 22.55
CA ALA A 402 -22.37 3.56 21.31
C ALA A 402 -23.46 2.49 21.51
N PHE A 403 -23.16 1.42 22.25
CA PHE A 403 -24.13 0.38 22.60
C PHE A 403 -25.26 0.92 23.48
N ASP A 404 -24.93 1.77 24.46
CA ASP A 404 -25.92 2.41 25.32
C ASP A 404 -26.87 3.32 24.53
N ALA A 405 -26.31 4.22 23.71
CA ALA A 405 -27.10 5.11 22.86
C ALA A 405 -28.00 4.34 21.86
N LEU A 406 -27.54 3.19 21.39
CA LEU A 406 -28.27 2.33 20.48
C LEU A 406 -29.43 1.60 21.15
N ILE A 407 -29.18 0.95 22.29
CA ILE A 407 -30.23 0.24 23.05
C ILE A 407 -31.29 1.24 23.51
N ALA A 408 -30.87 2.38 24.07
CA ALA A 408 -31.78 3.45 24.48
C ALA A 408 -32.58 4.04 23.30
N GLY A 409 -32.00 4.08 22.10
CA GLY A 409 -32.63 4.64 20.90
C GLY A 409 -33.64 3.71 20.22
N ARG A 410 -33.24 2.46 19.94
CA ARG A 410 -34.03 1.52 19.13
C ARG A 410 -34.81 0.50 19.96
N HIS A 411 -34.31 0.14 21.14
CA HIS A 411 -34.81 -0.93 21.98
C HIS A 411 -35.16 -0.42 23.37
N ARG A 412 -36.06 0.58 23.45
CA ARG A 412 -36.45 1.28 24.68
C ARG A 412 -36.96 0.39 25.82
N GLN A 413 -37.35 -0.85 25.52
CA GLN A 413 -37.85 -1.83 26.50
C GLN A 413 -36.75 -2.80 26.98
N ASP A 414 -35.58 -2.78 26.35
CA ASP A 414 -34.41 -3.58 26.73
C ASP A 414 -33.54 -2.81 27.73
N SER A 415 -32.71 -3.53 28.46
CA SER A 415 -31.82 -2.97 29.49
C SER A 415 -30.37 -3.31 29.21
N LEU A 416 -29.49 -2.32 29.38
CA LEU A 416 -28.04 -2.49 29.34
C LEU A 416 -27.46 -2.35 30.75
N HIS A 417 -26.59 -3.27 31.12
CA HIS A 417 -25.79 -3.23 32.33
C HIS A 417 -24.32 -3.17 31.94
N LEU A 418 -23.67 -2.03 32.17
CA LEU A 418 -22.22 -1.94 32.11
C LEU A 418 -21.64 -2.53 33.39
N ILE A 419 -20.61 -3.37 33.27
CA ILE A 419 -19.91 -3.93 34.44
C ILE A 419 -18.41 -3.76 34.17
N GLY A 420 -17.79 -2.79 34.84
CA GLY A 420 -16.34 -2.65 34.84
C GLY A 420 -15.71 -3.69 35.75
N PHE A 421 -14.69 -4.41 35.28
CA PHE A 421 -13.97 -5.39 36.08
C PHE A 421 -12.46 -5.18 36.03
N SER A 422 -11.83 -5.37 37.18
CA SER A 422 -10.37 -5.47 37.36
C SER A 422 -10.14 -6.51 38.48
N ASP A 423 -9.55 -6.13 39.61
CA ASP A 423 -9.49 -6.99 40.80
C ASP A 423 -10.88 -7.28 41.40
N TYR A 424 -11.83 -6.38 41.17
CA TYR A 424 -13.23 -6.52 41.55
C TYR A 424 -14.15 -6.05 40.42
N ALA A 425 -15.36 -6.60 40.36
CA ALA A 425 -16.40 -6.17 39.43
C ALA A 425 -17.29 -5.08 40.06
N ARG A 426 -17.60 -4.04 39.29
CA ARG A 426 -18.51 -2.95 39.68
C ARG A 426 -19.45 -2.64 38.52
N ARG A 427 -20.73 -2.49 38.84
CA ARG A 427 -21.78 -2.08 37.91
C ARG A 427 -21.85 -0.56 37.82
#